data_AF-A0A2D5ABR1-F1
#
_entry.id   AF-A0A2D5ABR1-F1
#
_cell.length_a   1.000
_cell.length_b   1.000
_cell.length_c   1.000
_cell.angle_alpha   90.00
_cell.angle_beta   90.00
_cell.angle_gamma   90.00
#
_symmetry.space_group_name_H-M   'P 1'
#
loop_
_entity.id
_entity.type
_entity.pdbx_description
1 polymer ?
#
loop_
_entity_poly.entity_id
_entity_poly.type
_entity_poly.pdbx_seq_one_letter_code
_entity_poly.pdbx_strand_id
1 'polypeptide(L)'
;MKNPSAPSRRDFIAASAVGAAGAFVRTSPASSPQDQAPGKKDPPGGSDEIRVAVIGLRGRGWNHAMGFARLPGVRVVALCDVDSEVLARRGAECAAGGEKWAGFEVDLTGDPRTLLDRDDLDVIAIATPNHTHSMLACWALDAGKHVYCEKPVSHVVEEGQRIVDAADRTGLICASGTQGRSAQSVRDAMAFIHDGGLGAVHCSRGLCYKPRRSIGADARSRFVPASVDYDRWLGPVAYRSLQRPRLHYDWHWDLHTGNGDLGNQGIHQMDIARWALEADRMPARVDSVGGRLGYVDAGDSPNTQVAVFDCGGTPLVFEVRGLPKDKASQSGKWEMDRFEGQSIGNVIHGEHGMVRVSNSYNWADFVDRDGVKQQEWKGGGDHFANFIEAVRADDPTVLNAPIEDGHLSSAYCHLGILSHVLGEEAAPAAVDAAWSADAVAFDGWRRMKAHLDANEVDLGATPVTLGRTLRVTPSGDAVVGDPEATAMLVRNARAPYAF
;
A
#
# COMPACT_ATOMS: atom_id res chain seq x y z
N MET A 1 25.35 -54.04 14.73
CA MET A 1 24.21 -54.18 15.66
C MET A 1 23.84 -52.76 16.10
N LYS A 2 23.08 -51.93 15.39
CA LYS A 2 21.65 -51.92 14.98
C LYS A 2 20.63 -52.01 16.15
N ASN A 3 20.32 -50.82 16.70
CA ASN A 3 19.06 -50.18 17.19
C ASN A 3 18.09 -50.94 18.13
N PRO A 4 17.35 -50.22 19.02
CA PRO A 4 16.05 -49.57 18.66
C PRO A 4 15.85 -48.17 19.30
N SER A 5 15.47 -47.11 18.57
CA SER A 5 14.13 -46.68 18.10
C SER A 5 13.08 -46.40 19.19
N ALA A 6 12.69 -45.13 19.30
CA ALA A 6 11.60 -44.61 20.13
C ALA A 6 10.20 -45.03 19.61
N PRO A 7 9.18 -45.17 20.49
CA PRO A 7 7.81 -45.44 20.09
C PRO A 7 7.06 -44.17 19.64
N SER A 8 6.22 -44.34 18.61
CA SER A 8 5.42 -43.30 17.95
C SER A 8 3.97 -43.29 18.43
N ARG A 9 3.30 -42.16 18.17
CA ARG A 9 1.88 -41.84 18.43
C ARG A 9 0.92 -42.77 17.67
N ARG A 10 0.25 -43.68 18.37
CA ARG A 10 -1.08 -44.25 18.07
C ARG A 10 -1.37 -45.30 19.14
N ASP A 11 -2.28 -44.99 20.06
CA ASP A 11 -3.11 -45.93 20.84
C ASP A 11 -3.73 -45.16 22.02
N PHE A 12 -4.84 -44.44 21.80
CA PHE A 12 -5.82 -44.19 22.88
C PHE A 12 -7.15 -43.62 22.37
N ILE A 13 -8.00 -44.44 21.75
CA ILE A 13 -9.47 -44.26 21.79
C ILE A 13 -10.14 -45.63 21.89
N ALA A 14 -10.85 -45.86 23.00
CA ALA A 14 -12.02 -46.73 23.21
C ALA A 14 -12.10 -46.98 24.74
N ALA A 15 -13.19 -46.94 25.47
CA ALA A 15 -14.63 -46.76 25.26
C ALA A 15 -15.16 -46.24 26.63
N SER A 16 -16.31 -45.58 26.76
CA SER A 16 -17.63 -46.22 26.73
C SER A 16 -18.72 -45.18 26.86
N ALA A 17 -19.79 -45.38 26.10
CA ALA A 17 -21.08 -44.72 26.26
C ALA A 17 -22.00 -45.56 27.16
N VAL A 18 -22.91 -44.88 27.88
CA VAL A 18 -24.39 -45.05 27.87
C VAL A 18 -24.94 -44.42 29.16
N GLY A 19 -26.02 -43.64 29.02
CA GLY A 19 -26.51 -42.68 30.01
C GLY A 19 -27.70 -43.13 30.87
N ALA A 20 -28.16 -42.22 31.74
CA ALA A 20 -29.55 -42.03 32.18
C ALA A 20 -29.65 -40.77 33.07
N ALA A 21 -30.78 -40.09 32.98
CA ALA A 21 -31.07 -38.76 33.51
C ALA A 21 -31.32 -38.69 35.04
N GLY A 22 -31.03 -37.54 35.66
CA GLY A 22 -31.45 -37.25 37.04
C GLY A 22 -30.93 -35.90 37.57
N ALA A 23 -31.81 -35.14 38.22
CA ALA A 23 -31.71 -33.72 38.57
C ALA A 23 -30.54 -33.27 39.49
N PHE A 24 -30.13 -32.02 39.25
CA PHE A 24 -29.47 -31.02 40.10
C PHE A 24 -29.10 -31.40 41.56
N VAL A 25 -27.79 -31.46 41.81
CA VAL A 25 -27.18 -30.91 43.03
C VAL A 25 -25.88 -30.20 42.61
N ARG A 26 -25.83 -28.87 42.81
CA ARG A 26 -24.63 -28.04 42.63
C ARG A 26 -23.70 -28.27 43.83
N THR A 27 -22.64 -29.06 43.64
CA THR A 27 -21.47 -29.07 44.53
C THR A 27 -20.24 -28.71 43.72
N SER A 28 -19.65 -27.55 44.05
CA SER A 28 -18.44 -27.03 43.44
C SER A 28 -17.26 -28.00 43.61
N PRO A 29 -16.49 -28.32 42.57
CA PRO A 29 -15.15 -28.85 42.73
C PRO A 29 -14.13 -27.71 42.79
N ALA A 30 -13.20 -27.89 43.71
CA ALA A 30 -12.03 -27.05 43.94
C ALA A 30 -11.17 -26.88 42.68
N SER A 31 -10.65 -25.68 42.53
CA SER A 31 -9.81 -25.20 41.45
C SER A 31 -8.47 -25.96 41.37
N SER A 32 -8.19 -26.54 40.21
CA SER A 32 -6.82 -26.87 39.78
C SER A 32 -6.09 -25.59 39.35
N PRO A 33 -4.76 -25.49 39.50
CA PRO A 33 -4.03 -24.28 39.12
C PRO A 33 -4.00 -24.17 37.60
N GLN A 34 -4.61 -23.12 37.07
CA GLN A 34 -4.54 -22.75 35.67
C GLN A 34 -3.26 -21.95 35.47
N ASP A 35 -2.40 -22.39 34.54
CA ASP A 35 -1.29 -21.60 34.01
C ASP A 35 -1.82 -20.23 33.60
N GLN A 36 -1.40 -19.20 34.33
CA GLN A 36 -1.71 -17.82 33.99
C GLN A 36 -0.86 -17.43 32.79
N ALA A 37 -1.52 -17.13 31.68
CA ALA A 37 -0.95 -16.28 30.65
C ALA A 37 -0.38 -15.01 31.32
N PRO A 38 0.79 -14.50 30.89
CA PRO A 38 1.35 -13.30 31.49
C PRO A 38 0.34 -12.15 31.34
N GLY A 39 -0.08 -11.61 32.48
CA GLY A 39 -1.05 -10.51 32.54
C GLY A 39 -0.57 -9.31 31.74
N LYS A 40 -1.53 -8.63 31.08
CA LYS A 40 -1.38 -7.27 30.56
C LYS A 40 -0.64 -6.44 31.61
N LYS A 41 0.59 -6.02 31.30
CA LYS A 41 1.25 -4.96 32.05
C LYS A 41 0.46 -3.69 31.74
N ASP A 42 -0.18 -3.10 32.74
CA ASP A 42 -0.57 -1.70 32.64
C ASP A 42 0.69 -0.89 32.25
N PRO A 43 0.61 0.02 31.27
CA PRO A 43 1.77 0.79 30.85
C PRO A 43 2.34 1.57 32.03
N PRO A 44 3.67 1.54 32.25
CA PRO A 44 4.25 2.23 33.38
C PRO A 44 4.23 3.75 33.14
N GLY A 45 3.30 4.44 33.80
CA GLY A 45 3.44 5.87 34.13
C GLY A 45 2.62 6.88 33.33
N GLY A 46 1.35 7.05 33.71
CA GLY A 46 0.86 8.36 34.17
C GLY A 46 0.90 9.58 33.23
N SER A 47 0.55 9.44 31.94
CA SER A 47 -0.01 10.54 31.16
C SER A 47 -0.98 10.03 30.10
N ASP A 48 -2.16 10.65 29.96
CA ASP A 48 -3.13 10.43 28.85
C ASP A 48 -2.57 10.83 27.45
N GLU A 49 -1.25 11.02 27.35
CA GLU A 49 -0.54 11.49 26.16
C GLU A 49 0.06 10.31 25.39
N ILE A 50 -0.28 10.20 24.11
CA ILE A 50 0.27 9.19 23.19
C ILE A 50 1.62 9.68 22.64
N ARG A 51 2.66 8.88 22.81
CA ARG A 51 4.03 9.18 22.37
C ARG A 51 4.35 8.47 21.06
N VAL A 52 4.76 9.26 20.08
CA VAL A 52 4.96 8.85 18.69
C VAL A 52 6.44 8.97 18.31
N ALA A 53 6.96 7.94 17.64
CA ALA A 53 8.19 8.03 16.86
C ALA A 53 7.88 8.04 15.36
N VAL A 54 8.68 8.78 14.57
CA VAL A 54 8.53 8.83 13.11
C VAL A 54 9.78 8.31 12.42
N ILE A 55 9.62 7.34 11.51
CA ILE A 55 10.72 6.73 10.75
C ILE A 55 10.63 7.18 9.27
N GLY A 56 11.71 7.76 8.77
CA GLY A 56 11.80 8.42 7.46
C GLY A 56 11.26 9.84 7.54
N LEU A 57 12.07 10.86 7.22
CA LEU A 57 11.83 12.25 7.64
C LEU A 57 11.91 13.29 6.51
N ARG A 58 11.86 12.84 5.25
CA ARG A 58 11.74 13.73 4.09
C ARG A 58 10.31 14.27 3.97
N GLY A 59 9.77 14.44 2.76
CA GLY A 59 8.51 15.16 2.56
C GLY A 59 7.33 14.57 3.35
N ARG A 60 7.01 13.28 3.11
CA ARG A 60 5.83 12.67 3.70
C ARG A 60 5.99 12.38 5.20
N GLY A 61 7.15 11.87 5.63
CA GLY A 61 7.40 11.64 7.04
C GLY A 61 7.43 12.91 7.89
N TRP A 62 7.89 14.04 7.34
CA TRP A 62 7.74 15.31 8.05
C TRP A 62 6.27 15.74 8.16
N ASN A 63 5.43 15.44 7.17
CA ASN A 63 3.99 15.62 7.31
C ASN A 63 3.38 14.73 8.40
N HIS A 64 3.93 13.53 8.64
CA HIS A 64 3.53 12.69 9.78
C HIS A 64 3.90 13.36 11.10
N ALA A 65 5.16 13.75 11.27
CA ALA A 65 5.63 14.42 12.49
C ALA A 65 4.78 15.66 12.80
N MET A 66 4.52 16.50 11.80
CA MET A 66 3.67 17.67 11.93
C MET A 66 2.18 17.34 12.14
N GLY A 67 1.68 16.26 11.53
CA GLY A 67 0.30 15.81 11.62
C GLY A 67 -0.04 15.22 12.99
N PHE A 68 0.89 14.47 13.60
CA PHE A 68 0.74 13.95 14.96
C PHE A 68 0.96 15.03 16.01
N ALA A 69 2.00 15.88 15.86
CA ALA A 69 2.31 16.93 16.83
C ALA A 69 1.24 18.02 16.96
N ARG A 70 0.28 18.11 16.03
CA ARG A 70 -0.86 19.04 16.15
C ARG A 70 -2.06 18.44 16.91
N LEU A 71 -2.08 17.13 17.15
CA LEU A 71 -3.23 16.47 17.78
C LEU A 71 -3.18 16.66 19.30
N PRO A 72 -4.28 17.04 19.96
CA PRO A 72 -4.32 17.16 21.41
C PRO A 72 -3.95 15.84 22.07
N GLY A 73 -3.10 15.86 23.11
CA GLY A 73 -2.69 14.65 23.84
C GLY A 73 -1.85 13.67 23.00
N VAL A 74 -1.12 14.18 22.01
CA VAL A 74 -0.15 13.41 21.22
C VAL A 74 1.17 14.17 21.20
N ARG A 75 2.27 13.46 21.40
CA ARG A 75 3.62 14.04 21.38
C ARG A 75 4.54 13.21 20.49
N VAL A 76 5.21 13.87 19.55
CA VAL A 76 6.27 13.24 18.76
C VAL A 76 7.58 13.36 19.52
N VAL A 77 8.05 12.25 20.11
CA VAL A 77 9.20 12.23 21.03
C VAL A 77 10.49 11.73 20.40
N ALA A 78 10.41 11.08 19.22
CA ALA A 78 11.57 10.55 18.54
C ALA A 78 11.46 10.65 17.01
N LEU A 79 12.59 10.89 16.37
CA LEU A 79 12.74 10.92 14.92
C LEU A 79 13.85 9.95 14.49
N CYS A 80 13.59 9.18 13.43
CA CYS A 80 14.54 8.23 12.88
C CYS A 80 14.71 8.40 11.37
N ASP A 81 15.95 8.57 10.90
CA ASP A 81 16.27 8.57 9.47
C ASP A 81 17.70 8.04 9.26
N VAL A 82 17.87 7.22 8.23
CA VAL A 82 19.18 6.64 7.85
C VAL A 82 20.10 7.65 7.20
N ASP A 83 19.57 8.81 6.78
CA ASP A 83 20.33 9.95 6.27
C ASP A 83 20.61 10.96 7.40
N SER A 84 21.85 10.99 7.88
CA SER A 84 22.27 11.81 9.02
C SER A 84 22.08 13.31 8.79
N GLU A 85 22.15 13.78 7.53
CA GLU A 85 21.90 15.19 7.19
C GLU A 85 20.40 15.52 7.30
N VAL A 86 19.52 14.61 6.89
CA VAL A 86 18.07 14.77 7.05
C VAL A 86 17.71 14.77 8.53
N LEU A 87 18.27 13.83 9.30
CA LEU A 87 18.04 13.71 10.73
C LEU A 87 18.48 14.97 11.49
N ALA A 88 19.69 15.46 11.25
CA ALA A 88 20.21 16.68 11.86
C ALA A 88 19.36 17.91 11.52
N ARG A 89 18.94 18.05 10.25
CA ARG A 89 18.06 19.16 9.84
C ARG A 89 16.73 19.13 10.58
N ARG A 90 16.07 17.97 10.67
CA ARG A 90 14.77 17.86 11.34
C ARG A 90 14.86 18.03 12.86
N GLY A 91 15.93 17.54 13.47
CA GLY A 91 16.23 17.82 14.87
C GLY A 91 16.33 19.32 15.15
N ALA A 92 17.06 20.06 14.31
CA ALA A 92 17.15 21.52 14.40
C ALA A 92 15.79 22.22 14.20
N GLU A 93 14.95 21.73 13.27
CA GLU A 93 13.60 22.25 13.06
C GLU A 93 12.69 22.01 14.28
N CYS A 94 12.80 20.87 14.97
CA CYS A 94 12.11 20.60 16.23
C CYS A 94 12.59 21.56 17.32
N ALA A 95 13.90 21.69 17.52
CA ALA A 95 14.48 22.60 18.51
C ALA A 95 14.08 24.06 18.30
N ALA A 96 13.88 24.48 17.05
CA ALA A 96 13.43 25.83 16.70
C ALA A 96 11.89 26.00 16.69
N GLY A 97 11.12 24.90 16.64
CA GLY A 97 9.75 24.89 16.14
C GLY A 97 8.64 25.37 17.09
N GLY A 98 8.99 25.98 18.23
CA GLY A 98 8.05 26.61 19.15
C GLY A 98 7.26 25.64 20.04
N GLU A 99 6.10 26.07 20.55
CA GLU A 99 5.35 25.40 21.63
C GLU A 99 5.05 23.91 21.41
N LYS A 100 4.81 23.47 20.17
CA LYS A 100 4.52 22.06 19.84
C LYS A 100 5.69 21.09 20.07
N TRP A 101 6.91 21.63 20.17
CA TRP A 101 8.13 20.89 20.49
C TRP A 101 8.74 21.35 21.82
N ALA A 102 8.07 22.25 22.54
CA ALA A 102 8.60 22.83 23.77
C ALA A 102 8.46 21.85 24.94
N GLY A 103 9.38 21.96 25.90
CA GLY A 103 9.31 21.22 27.17
C GLY A 103 9.92 19.82 27.16
N PHE A 104 10.50 19.37 26.04
CA PHE A 104 11.25 18.11 25.95
C PHE A 104 12.26 18.15 24.79
N GLU A 105 13.22 17.23 24.78
CA GLU A 105 14.14 17.02 23.66
C GLU A 105 13.60 15.89 22.78
N VAL A 106 13.58 16.11 21.47
CA VAL A 106 13.19 15.08 20.49
C VAL A 106 14.41 14.20 20.23
N ASP A 107 14.31 12.92 20.59
CA ASP A 107 15.42 11.99 20.40
C ASP A 107 15.65 11.69 18.92
N LEU A 108 16.91 11.67 18.51
CA LEU A 108 17.32 11.42 17.13
C LEU A 108 18.10 10.11 17.05
N THR A 109 17.71 9.24 16.12
CA THR A 109 18.45 7.98 15.87
C THR A 109 18.55 7.69 14.37
N GLY A 110 19.62 7.02 13.95
CA GLY A 110 19.76 6.48 12.60
C GLY A 110 19.40 4.99 12.50
N ASP A 111 19.08 4.34 13.62
CA ASP A 111 18.74 2.92 13.67
C ASP A 111 17.33 2.74 14.27
N PRO A 112 16.35 2.24 13.50
CA PRO A 112 14.99 2.05 13.99
C PRO A 112 14.90 1.05 15.14
N ARG A 113 15.87 0.13 15.30
CA ARG A 113 15.88 -0.87 16.37
C ARG A 113 15.93 -0.23 17.75
N THR A 114 16.59 0.93 17.89
CA THR A 114 16.66 1.65 19.17
C THR A 114 15.31 2.22 19.61
N LEU A 115 14.34 2.32 18.70
CA LEU A 115 12.97 2.75 19.01
C LEU A 115 12.12 1.59 19.52
N LEU A 116 12.43 0.36 19.13
CA LEU A 116 11.68 -0.83 19.52
C LEU A 116 11.84 -1.10 21.03
N ASP A 117 13.03 -0.87 21.56
CA ASP A 117 13.39 -1.07 22.98
C ASP A 117 12.88 0.04 23.92
N ARG A 118 12.19 1.06 23.40
CA ARG A 118 11.70 2.19 24.19
C ARG A 118 10.35 1.90 24.81
N ASP A 119 10.32 1.68 26.12
CA ASP A 119 9.08 1.48 26.89
C ASP A 119 8.16 2.72 26.90
N ASP A 120 8.69 3.90 26.60
CA ASP A 120 7.92 5.15 26.60
C ASP A 120 7.22 5.45 25.27
N LEU A 121 7.44 4.66 24.21
CA LEU A 121 6.77 4.83 22.91
C LEU A 121 5.51 3.98 22.81
N ASP A 122 4.42 4.59 22.33
CA ASP A 122 3.15 3.91 22.04
C ASP A 122 2.99 3.62 20.55
N VAL A 123 3.41 4.56 19.69
CA VAL A 123 3.17 4.54 18.25
C VAL A 123 4.47 4.69 17.46
N ILE A 124 4.61 3.90 16.39
CA ILE A 124 5.60 4.11 15.33
C ILE A 124 4.89 4.47 14.02
N ALA A 125 5.20 5.65 13.49
CA ALA A 125 4.74 6.12 12.19
C ALA A 125 5.84 5.94 11.13
N ILE A 126 5.52 5.22 10.06
CA ILE A 126 6.49 4.78 9.04
C ILE A 126 6.22 5.52 7.72
N ALA A 127 7.23 6.23 7.22
CA ALA A 127 7.19 6.98 5.96
C ALA A 127 8.51 6.85 5.18
N THR A 128 9.13 5.67 5.25
CA THR A 128 10.34 5.30 4.52
C THR A 128 10.01 4.95 3.05
N PRO A 129 10.98 4.50 2.23
CA PRO A 129 10.65 3.83 0.98
C PRO A 129 9.89 2.52 1.21
N ASN A 130 8.96 2.21 0.31
CA ASN A 130 7.97 1.14 0.50
C ASN A 130 8.55 -0.28 0.69
N HIS A 131 9.74 -0.55 0.14
CA HIS A 131 10.44 -1.82 0.33
C HIS A 131 10.92 -2.08 1.77
N THR A 132 10.79 -1.11 2.68
CA THR A 132 11.09 -1.29 4.12
C THR A 132 9.85 -1.24 5.02
N HIS A 133 8.68 -0.89 4.47
CA HIS A 133 7.47 -0.65 5.25
C HIS A 133 7.05 -1.87 6.08
N SER A 134 6.89 -3.02 5.43
CA SER A 134 6.39 -4.23 6.09
C SER A 134 7.34 -4.75 7.16
N MET A 135 8.64 -4.71 6.90
CA MET A 135 9.67 -5.05 7.89
C MET A 135 9.54 -4.18 9.14
N LEU A 136 9.54 -2.85 8.97
CA LEU A 136 9.46 -1.90 10.08
C LEU A 136 8.12 -2.02 10.83
N ALA A 137 7.03 -2.26 10.12
CA ALA A 137 5.71 -2.44 10.72
C ALA A 137 5.64 -3.72 11.55
N CYS A 138 6.12 -4.86 11.04
CA CYS A 138 6.16 -6.12 11.78
C CYS A 138 7.04 -5.99 13.02
N TRP A 139 8.24 -5.42 12.89
CA TRP A 139 9.13 -5.18 14.04
C TRP A 139 8.50 -4.29 15.11
N ALA A 140 7.79 -3.23 14.71
CA ALA A 140 7.10 -2.34 15.64
C ALA A 140 5.96 -3.04 16.37
N LEU A 141 5.12 -3.79 15.64
CA LEU A 141 4.02 -4.56 16.22
C LEU A 141 4.54 -5.63 17.20
N ASP A 142 5.56 -6.39 16.81
CA ASP A 142 6.18 -7.40 17.68
C ASP A 142 6.85 -6.79 18.92
N ALA A 143 7.28 -5.53 18.83
CA ALA A 143 7.80 -4.74 19.97
C ALA A 143 6.69 -4.10 20.82
N GLY A 144 5.41 -4.39 20.56
CA GLY A 144 4.30 -3.88 21.35
C GLY A 144 3.86 -2.46 20.98
N LYS A 145 4.16 -1.98 19.77
CA LYS A 145 3.87 -0.60 19.32
C LYS A 145 2.74 -0.57 18.31
N HIS A 146 1.80 0.36 18.46
CA HIS A 146 0.82 0.66 17.42
C HIS A 146 1.51 1.23 16.18
N VAL A 147 0.96 0.98 14.99
CA VAL A 147 1.62 1.33 13.73
C VAL A 147 0.72 2.17 12.83
N TYR A 148 1.27 3.29 12.37
CA TYR A 148 0.74 4.01 11.21
C TYR A 148 1.72 3.83 10.05
N CYS A 149 1.34 3.07 9.02
CA CYS A 149 2.22 2.76 7.89
C CYS A 149 1.83 3.53 6.63
N GLU A 150 2.76 4.26 6.01
CA GLU A 150 2.48 4.85 4.69
C GLU A 150 2.15 3.80 3.64
N LYS A 151 1.37 4.25 2.67
CA LYS A 151 1.08 3.47 1.46
C LYS A 151 2.26 3.55 0.47
N PRO A 152 2.41 2.54 -0.40
CA PRO A 152 1.83 1.20 -0.26
C PRO A 152 2.48 0.50 0.93
N VAL A 153 1.74 -0.34 1.66
CA VAL A 153 2.22 -0.89 2.94
C VAL A 153 3.28 -1.98 2.78
N SER A 154 3.48 -2.46 1.55
CA SER A 154 4.48 -3.47 1.19
C SER A 154 5.06 -3.24 -0.20
N HIS A 155 6.03 -4.06 -0.60
CA HIS A 155 6.63 -4.04 -1.94
C HIS A 155 6.37 -5.34 -2.75
N VAL A 156 6.10 -6.46 -2.07
CA VAL A 156 5.45 -7.66 -2.65
C VAL A 156 4.22 -8.09 -1.85
N VAL A 157 3.45 -9.05 -2.37
CA VAL A 157 2.14 -9.46 -1.81
C VAL A 157 2.30 -10.04 -0.41
N GLU A 158 3.15 -11.04 -0.25
CA GLU A 158 3.30 -11.80 1.00
C GLU A 158 3.72 -10.92 2.18
N GLU A 159 4.56 -9.91 1.95
CA GLU A 159 4.96 -8.97 2.99
C GLU A 159 3.79 -8.20 3.60
N GLY A 160 2.78 -7.85 2.80
CA GLY A 160 1.61 -7.14 3.32
C GLY A 160 0.76 -8.04 4.20
N GLN A 161 0.62 -9.33 3.83
CA GLN A 161 -0.07 -10.33 4.66
C GLN A 161 0.64 -10.50 6.01
N ARG A 162 1.97 -10.47 6.05
CA ARG A 162 2.72 -10.52 7.32
C ARG A 162 2.36 -9.39 8.28
N ILE A 163 2.09 -8.18 7.78
CA ILE A 163 1.68 -7.06 8.65
C ILE A 163 0.27 -7.32 9.21
N VAL A 164 -0.64 -7.82 8.38
CA VAL A 164 -2.00 -8.21 8.81
C VAL A 164 -1.90 -9.26 9.91
N ASP A 165 -1.15 -10.34 9.67
CA ASP A 165 -0.95 -11.42 10.65
C ASP A 165 -0.30 -10.92 11.95
N ALA A 166 0.62 -9.95 11.86
CA ALA A 166 1.24 -9.34 13.03
C ALA A 166 0.26 -8.45 13.82
N ALA A 167 -0.57 -7.66 13.14
CA ALA A 167 -1.60 -6.84 13.78
C ALA A 167 -2.64 -7.73 14.47
N ASP A 168 -3.11 -8.78 13.81
CA ASP A 168 -4.07 -9.73 14.37
C ASP A 168 -3.50 -10.49 15.57
N ARG A 169 -2.24 -10.95 15.47
CA ARG A 169 -1.56 -11.67 16.55
C ARG A 169 -1.37 -10.81 17.79
N THR A 170 -1.04 -9.53 17.62
CA THR A 170 -0.71 -8.62 18.72
C THR A 170 -1.95 -7.89 19.26
N GLY A 171 -3.02 -7.81 18.47
CA GLY A 171 -4.20 -7.00 18.76
C GLY A 171 -3.95 -5.49 18.69
N LEU A 172 -2.79 -5.06 18.20
CA LEU A 172 -2.41 -3.65 18.13
C LEU A 172 -3.02 -2.97 16.91
N ILE A 173 -3.46 -1.72 17.11
CA ILE A 173 -3.93 -0.85 16.03
C ILE A 173 -2.85 -0.65 14.97
N CYS A 174 -3.15 -1.09 13.74
CA CYS A 174 -2.31 -0.92 12.57
C CYS A 174 -3.12 -0.31 11.42
N ALA A 175 -2.73 0.88 10.97
CA ALA A 175 -3.42 1.62 9.92
C ALA A 175 -2.54 1.81 8.68
N SER A 176 -3.21 1.86 7.52
CA SER A 176 -2.61 2.18 6.22
C SER A 176 -2.76 3.67 5.89
N GLY A 177 -1.77 4.23 5.20
CA GLY A 177 -1.72 5.61 4.74
C GLY A 177 -2.67 5.98 3.58
N THR A 178 -3.73 5.20 3.33
CA THR A 178 -4.75 5.46 2.30
C THR A 178 -5.73 6.56 2.74
N GLN A 179 -5.22 7.79 2.83
CA GLN A 179 -5.92 8.96 3.37
C GLN A 179 -7.32 9.26 2.78
N GLY A 180 -7.62 8.81 1.56
CA GLY A 180 -8.93 8.98 0.92
C GLY A 180 -10.07 8.36 1.72
N ARG A 181 -9.81 7.29 2.48
CA ARG A 181 -10.83 6.62 3.31
C ARG A 181 -11.36 7.46 4.47
N SER A 182 -10.57 8.41 4.96
CA SER A 182 -11.00 9.32 6.02
C SER A 182 -11.76 10.54 5.49
N ALA A 183 -11.75 10.78 4.18
CA ALA A 183 -12.37 11.96 3.61
C ALA A 183 -13.89 11.82 3.51
N GLN A 184 -14.62 12.80 4.06
CA GLN A 184 -16.09 12.76 4.11
C GLN A 184 -16.70 12.61 2.71
N SER A 185 -16.20 13.35 1.72
CA SER A 185 -16.76 13.29 0.37
C SER A 185 -16.62 11.91 -0.29
N VAL A 186 -15.55 11.18 0.04
CA VAL A 186 -15.32 9.83 -0.48
C VAL A 186 -16.22 8.85 0.24
N ARG A 187 -16.31 8.93 1.57
CA ARG A 187 -17.21 8.06 2.38
C ARG A 187 -18.65 8.18 1.95
N ASP A 188 -19.16 9.39 1.75
CA ASP A 188 -20.54 9.60 1.32
C ASP A 188 -20.80 9.06 -0.09
N ALA A 189 -19.82 9.20 -0.99
CA ALA A 189 -19.91 8.64 -2.34
C ALA A 189 -19.88 7.11 -2.33
N MET A 190 -19.07 6.49 -1.47
CA MET A 190 -19.06 5.03 -1.31
C MET A 190 -20.37 4.53 -0.72
N ALA A 191 -20.90 5.20 0.32
CA ALA A 191 -22.21 4.89 0.88
C ALA A 191 -23.31 4.95 -0.19
N PHE A 192 -23.33 5.99 -1.02
CA PHE A 192 -24.28 6.07 -2.14
C PHE A 192 -24.16 4.91 -3.13
N ILE A 193 -22.94 4.46 -3.44
CA ILE A 193 -22.72 3.31 -4.33
C ILE A 193 -23.22 2.02 -3.68
N HIS A 194 -22.82 1.76 -2.42
CA HIS A 194 -23.16 0.54 -1.68
C HIS A 194 -24.65 0.44 -1.32
N ASP A 195 -25.32 1.58 -1.14
CA ASP A 195 -26.78 1.68 -0.98
C ASP A 195 -27.55 1.49 -2.31
N GLY A 196 -26.84 1.24 -3.42
CA GLY A 196 -27.42 0.94 -4.73
C GLY A 196 -27.76 2.19 -5.57
N GLY A 197 -27.34 3.39 -5.16
CA GLY A 197 -27.64 4.63 -5.87
C GLY A 197 -27.12 4.67 -7.32
N LEU A 198 -25.99 4.00 -7.57
CA LEU A 198 -25.40 3.89 -8.91
C LEU A 198 -25.97 2.72 -9.75
N GLY A 199 -26.83 1.90 -9.15
CA GLY A 199 -27.27 0.62 -9.71
C GLY A 199 -26.12 -0.39 -9.81
N ALA A 200 -26.24 -1.39 -10.69
CA ALA A 200 -25.19 -2.39 -10.85
C ALA A 200 -23.89 -1.76 -11.39
N VAL A 201 -22.80 -1.84 -10.62
CA VAL A 201 -21.47 -1.39 -11.05
C VAL A 201 -20.90 -2.39 -12.05
N HIS A 202 -20.49 -1.91 -13.22
CA HIS A 202 -19.93 -2.76 -14.28
C HIS A 202 -18.46 -2.43 -14.59
N CYS A 203 -17.92 -1.33 -14.08
CA CYS A 203 -16.48 -1.04 -14.17
C CYS A 203 -16.06 0.01 -13.13
N SER A 204 -14.98 -0.25 -12.40
CA SER A 204 -14.36 0.73 -11.49
C SER A 204 -12.98 1.12 -12.01
N ARG A 205 -12.72 2.40 -12.21
CA ARG A 205 -11.45 2.89 -12.77
C ARG A 205 -10.68 3.74 -11.78
N GLY A 206 -9.39 3.44 -11.65
CA GLY A 206 -8.39 4.29 -10.99
C GLY A 206 -7.44 4.91 -12.03
N LEU A 207 -7.18 6.21 -11.91
CA LEU A 207 -6.36 6.94 -12.87
C LEU A 207 -5.18 7.61 -12.16
N CYS A 208 -3.99 7.43 -12.73
CA CYS A 208 -2.79 8.17 -12.39
C CYS A 208 -2.20 8.79 -13.66
N TYR A 209 -2.86 9.82 -14.18
CA TYR A 209 -2.30 10.67 -15.23
C TYR A 209 -1.56 11.81 -14.54
N LYS A 210 -0.27 11.60 -14.33
CA LYS A 210 0.58 12.48 -13.54
C LYS A 210 1.88 12.76 -14.29
N PRO A 211 2.30 14.04 -14.40
CA PRO A 211 3.54 14.37 -15.08
C PRO A 211 4.75 13.69 -14.43
N ARG A 212 5.39 12.77 -15.14
CA ARG A 212 6.64 12.13 -14.74
C ARG A 212 7.72 12.43 -15.75
N ARG A 213 8.66 13.30 -15.41
CA ARG A 213 9.82 13.54 -16.28
C ARG A 213 10.80 12.38 -16.19
N SER A 214 11.57 12.18 -17.25
CA SER A 214 12.73 11.28 -17.24
C SER A 214 13.60 11.54 -16.02
N ILE A 215 14.12 10.46 -15.42
CA ILE A 215 15.08 10.56 -14.32
C ILE A 215 16.54 10.65 -14.77
N GLY A 216 16.78 10.71 -16.09
CA GLY A 216 18.11 10.75 -16.70
C GLY A 216 18.69 9.36 -17.01
N ALA A 217 19.55 9.30 -18.02
CA ALA A 217 20.05 8.06 -18.66
C ALA A 217 21.40 7.53 -18.15
N ASP A 218 21.94 8.05 -17.06
CA ASP A 218 23.28 7.64 -16.60
C ASP A 218 23.21 6.37 -15.74
N ALA A 219 23.34 5.21 -16.40
CA ALA A 219 23.36 3.88 -15.80
C ALA A 219 24.69 3.57 -15.06
N ARG A 220 25.62 4.52 -14.95
CA ARG A 220 26.84 4.29 -14.15
C ARG A 220 26.46 4.22 -12.68
N SER A 221 26.91 3.14 -12.02
CA SER A 221 26.83 2.99 -10.58
C SER A 221 27.30 4.26 -9.89
N ARG A 222 26.39 4.92 -9.16
CA ARG A 222 26.70 6.12 -8.38
C ARG A 222 27.10 5.74 -6.97
N PHE A 223 27.91 6.58 -6.36
CA PHE A 223 28.16 6.51 -4.92
C PHE A 223 26.92 7.00 -4.19
N VAL A 224 26.54 6.26 -3.16
CA VAL A 224 25.50 6.69 -2.22
C VAL A 224 26.04 7.89 -1.44
N PRO A 225 25.22 8.92 -1.14
CA PRO A 225 25.67 10.03 -0.31
C PRO A 225 26.29 9.53 1.00
N ALA A 226 27.41 10.12 1.41
CA ALA A 226 28.16 9.68 2.59
C ALA A 226 27.36 9.84 3.90
N SER A 227 26.33 10.67 3.90
CA SER A 227 25.41 10.86 5.02
C SER A 227 24.42 9.71 5.20
N VAL A 228 24.30 8.80 4.22
CA VAL A 228 23.27 7.76 4.22
C VAL A 228 23.90 6.42 4.61
N ASP A 229 23.35 5.81 5.67
CA ASP A 229 23.54 4.39 5.89
C ASP A 229 22.78 3.60 4.82
N TYR A 230 23.51 3.23 3.77
CA TYR A 230 22.90 2.54 2.62
C TYR A 230 22.43 1.12 2.94
N ASP A 231 23.10 0.46 3.88
CA ASP A 231 22.75 -0.90 4.26
C ASP A 231 21.36 -0.94 4.89
N ARG A 232 21.12 -0.01 5.83
CA ARG A 232 19.81 0.20 6.46
C ARG A 232 18.79 0.79 5.48
N TRP A 233 19.21 1.65 4.56
CA TRP A 233 18.33 2.20 3.53
C TRP A 233 17.76 1.11 2.63
N LEU A 234 18.58 0.14 2.21
CA LEU A 234 18.14 -1.02 1.43
C LEU A 234 17.29 -1.99 2.27
N GLY A 235 17.60 -2.15 3.56
CA GLY A 235 16.86 -3.04 4.44
C GLY A 235 16.73 -4.45 3.84
N PRO A 236 15.49 -4.95 3.63
CA PRO A 236 15.27 -6.35 3.25
C PRO A 236 15.55 -6.64 1.77
N VAL A 237 15.71 -5.64 0.88
CA VAL A 237 16.00 -5.88 -0.54
C VAL A 237 17.47 -6.30 -0.75
N ALA A 238 17.74 -7.13 -1.76
CA ALA A 238 19.11 -7.57 -2.07
C ALA A 238 20.07 -6.38 -2.24
N TYR A 239 21.33 -6.55 -1.82
CA TYR A 239 22.30 -5.48 -1.94
C TYR A 239 22.63 -5.22 -3.41
N ARG A 240 22.36 -4.00 -3.89
CA ARG A 240 22.65 -3.56 -5.25
C ARG A 240 23.20 -2.15 -5.18
N SER A 241 24.23 -1.83 -5.96
CA SER A 241 24.72 -0.46 -6.03
C SER A 241 23.69 0.47 -6.68
N LEU A 242 23.77 1.77 -6.38
CA LEU A 242 22.80 2.76 -6.88
C LEU A 242 22.86 2.87 -8.42
N GLN A 243 21.81 2.41 -9.10
CA GLN A 243 21.71 2.37 -10.57
C GLN A 243 21.06 3.62 -11.19
N ARG A 244 20.86 4.68 -10.40
CA ARG A 244 20.09 5.87 -10.80
C ARG A 244 20.73 7.17 -10.30
N PRO A 245 20.44 8.33 -10.94
CA PRO A 245 21.14 9.57 -10.60
C PRO A 245 20.89 10.10 -9.20
N ARG A 246 19.69 9.89 -8.63
CA ARG A 246 19.35 10.36 -7.28
C ARG A 246 18.90 9.18 -6.43
N LEU A 247 19.46 9.08 -5.22
CA LEU A 247 19.00 8.10 -4.23
C LEU A 247 17.55 8.39 -3.84
N HIS A 248 17.31 9.64 -3.43
CA HIS A 248 16.04 10.11 -2.90
C HIS A 248 15.02 10.38 -4.01
N TYR A 249 13.77 9.99 -3.75
CA TYR A 249 12.60 10.06 -4.64
C TYR A 249 12.66 9.16 -5.89
N ASP A 250 13.80 9.03 -6.58
CA ASP A 250 13.84 8.22 -7.81
C ASP A 250 13.76 6.70 -7.55
N TRP A 251 13.83 6.27 -6.29
CA TRP A 251 13.59 4.88 -5.88
C TRP A 251 12.22 4.33 -6.31
N HIS A 252 11.22 5.19 -6.51
CA HIS A 252 9.91 4.76 -7.01
C HIS A 252 10.00 4.12 -8.40
N TRP A 253 10.97 4.54 -9.21
CA TRP A 253 11.11 4.17 -10.62
C TRP A 253 12.08 3.02 -10.85
N ASP A 254 12.50 2.39 -9.76
CA ASP A 254 13.44 1.28 -9.70
C ASP A 254 12.71 0.12 -9.01
N LEU A 255 12.30 -0.89 -9.77
CA LEU A 255 11.51 -2.04 -9.31
C LEU A 255 12.22 -2.85 -8.22
N HIS A 256 13.53 -2.69 -8.07
CA HIS A 256 14.28 -3.24 -6.93
C HIS A 256 13.89 -2.63 -5.58
N THR A 257 13.47 -1.37 -5.59
CA THR A 257 13.20 -0.57 -4.36
C THR A 257 11.86 0.16 -4.36
N GLY A 258 11.09 0.05 -5.43
CA GLY A 258 9.82 0.73 -5.64
C GLY A 258 8.89 -0.06 -6.55
N ASN A 259 7.71 0.51 -6.81
CA ASN A 259 6.63 -0.15 -7.55
C ASN A 259 6.03 0.78 -8.63
N GLY A 260 6.85 1.65 -9.23
CA GLY A 260 6.40 2.61 -10.25
C GLY A 260 5.27 3.51 -9.77
N ASP A 261 4.51 4.08 -10.70
CA ASP A 261 3.37 4.92 -10.33
C ASP A 261 2.15 4.13 -9.89
N LEU A 262 2.04 2.85 -10.28
CA LEU A 262 0.98 1.99 -9.81
C LEU A 262 1.04 1.85 -8.28
N GLY A 263 2.24 1.66 -7.72
CA GLY A 263 2.44 1.64 -6.26
C GLY A 263 2.68 3.01 -5.61
N ASN A 264 3.18 4.03 -6.32
CA ASN A 264 3.46 5.35 -5.73
C ASN A 264 2.17 6.17 -5.50
N GLN A 265 1.59 6.69 -6.58
CA GLN A 265 0.35 7.45 -6.53
C GLN A 265 -0.85 6.51 -6.66
N GLY A 266 -0.73 5.48 -7.51
CA GLY A 266 -1.82 4.66 -7.97
C GLY A 266 -2.55 3.92 -6.87
N ILE A 267 -1.84 3.46 -5.84
CA ILE A 267 -2.41 2.81 -4.66
C ILE A 267 -3.57 3.59 -4.01
N HIS A 268 -3.53 4.93 -4.00
CA HIS A 268 -4.64 5.68 -3.45
C HIS A 268 -5.93 5.53 -4.27
N GLN A 269 -5.80 5.58 -5.59
CA GLN A 269 -6.92 5.41 -6.51
C GLN A 269 -7.31 3.93 -6.62
N MET A 270 -6.35 3.01 -6.51
CA MET A 270 -6.60 1.56 -6.49
C MET A 270 -7.50 1.20 -5.30
N ASP A 271 -7.19 1.76 -4.13
CA ASP A 271 -7.96 1.53 -2.92
C ASP A 271 -9.42 2.00 -3.04
N ILE A 272 -9.67 3.21 -3.53
CA ILE A 272 -11.03 3.71 -3.76
C ILE A 272 -11.73 2.88 -4.85
N ALA A 273 -11.02 2.48 -5.92
CA ALA A 273 -11.60 1.67 -6.98
C ALA A 273 -12.02 0.28 -6.47
N ARG A 274 -11.21 -0.34 -5.60
CA ARG A 274 -11.50 -1.61 -4.93
C ARG A 274 -12.67 -1.48 -3.95
N TRP A 275 -12.68 -0.41 -3.17
CA TRP A 275 -13.72 -0.13 -2.17
C TRP A 275 -15.09 0.07 -2.82
N ALA A 276 -15.17 0.77 -3.94
CA ALA A 276 -16.40 0.93 -4.71
C ALA A 276 -16.99 -0.40 -5.22
N LEU A 277 -16.17 -1.45 -5.35
CA LEU A 277 -16.59 -2.78 -5.76
C LEU A 277 -16.81 -3.74 -4.57
N GLU A 278 -16.59 -3.28 -3.34
CA GLU A 278 -16.55 -4.15 -2.14
C GLU A 278 -15.62 -5.37 -2.33
N ALA A 279 -14.53 -5.19 -3.07
CA ALA A 279 -13.61 -6.27 -3.40
C ALA A 279 -12.71 -6.58 -2.20
N ASP A 280 -13.12 -7.55 -1.39
CA ASP A 280 -12.56 -7.97 -0.10
C ASP A 280 -11.46 -9.05 -0.19
N ARG A 281 -10.99 -9.35 -1.40
CA ARG A 281 -10.03 -10.43 -1.68
C ARG A 281 -9.17 -10.09 -2.89
N MET A 282 -8.19 -10.93 -3.19
CA MET A 282 -7.37 -10.79 -4.39
C MET A 282 -8.19 -10.95 -5.68
N PRO A 283 -7.77 -10.31 -6.78
CA PRO A 283 -8.47 -10.41 -8.05
C PRO A 283 -8.29 -11.81 -8.64
N ALA A 284 -9.34 -12.38 -9.21
CA ALA A 284 -9.29 -13.72 -9.79
C ALA A 284 -8.38 -13.81 -11.03
N ARG A 285 -8.20 -12.67 -11.72
CA ARG A 285 -7.33 -12.51 -12.88
C ARG A 285 -6.74 -11.11 -12.92
N VAL A 286 -5.49 -11.00 -13.36
CA VAL A 286 -4.81 -9.74 -13.67
C VAL A 286 -4.18 -9.81 -15.06
N ASP A 287 -4.41 -8.78 -15.85
CA ASP A 287 -3.83 -8.58 -17.18
C ASP A 287 -3.22 -7.17 -17.24
N SER A 288 -2.10 -6.98 -17.95
CA SER A 288 -1.54 -5.63 -18.13
C SER A 288 -0.88 -5.41 -19.47
N VAL A 289 -0.89 -4.19 -19.97
CA VAL A 289 -0.03 -3.74 -21.07
C VAL A 289 0.64 -2.43 -20.66
N GLY A 290 1.94 -2.27 -20.93
CA GLY A 290 2.65 -1.09 -20.48
C GLY A 290 4.10 -1.04 -20.90
N GLY A 291 4.83 -0.05 -20.39
CA GLY A 291 6.27 0.03 -20.56
C GLY A 291 6.85 1.34 -20.05
N ARG A 292 8.18 1.45 -20.20
CA ARG A 292 8.93 2.69 -20.06
C ARG A 292 8.99 3.41 -21.42
N LEU A 293 7.87 4.00 -21.82
CA LEU A 293 7.60 4.48 -23.18
C LEU A 293 7.89 5.98 -23.30
N GLY A 294 8.62 6.36 -24.35
CA GLY A 294 8.98 7.75 -24.64
C GLY A 294 10.13 8.30 -23.78
N TYR A 295 10.84 7.44 -23.04
CA TYR A 295 12.06 7.79 -22.31
C TYR A 295 13.23 6.93 -22.74
N VAL A 296 14.43 7.50 -22.60
CA VAL A 296 15.67 6.74 -22.43
C VAL A 296 16.22 7.18 -21.09
N ASP A 297 16.02 6.39 -20.05
CA ASP A 297 16.44 6.74 -18.69
C ASP A 297 16.76 5.52 -17.82
N ALA A 298 17.20 5.76 -16.59
CA ALA A 298 17.61 4.73 -15.64
C ALA A 298 16.45 4.02 -14.93
N GLY A 299 15.20 4.30 -15.29
CA GLY A 299 14.04 3.68 -14.63
C GLY A 299 13.59 2.42 -15.35
N ASP A 300 13.19 1.40 -14.60
CA ASP A 300 12.72 0.10 -15.10
C ASP A 300 11.21 -0.12 -14.83
N SER A 301 10.58 0.73 -14.03
CA SER A 301 9.13 0.68 -13.82
C SER A 301 8.36 1.34 -14.98
N PRO A 302 7.18 0.83 -15.36
CA PRO A 302 6.32 1.48 -16.35
C PRO A 302 6.01 2.93 -16.01
N ASN A 303 6.14 3.83 -17.00
CA ASN A 303 5.58 5.18 -16.91
C ASN A 303 4.22 5.29 -17.59
N THR A 304 3.87 4.33 -18.45
CA THR A 304 2.55 4.20 -19.06
C THR A 304 2.13 2.74 -18.96
N GLN A 305 0.98 2.49 -18.34
CA GLN A 305 0.48 1.13 -18.11
C GLN A 305 -1.04 1.13 -17.99
N VAL A 306 -1.67 0.11 -18.54
CA VAL A 306 -3.06 -0.27 -18.27
C VAL A 306 -3.03 -1.64 -17.59
N ALA A 307 -3.63 -1.76 -16.43
CA ALA A 307 -3.84 -3.02 -15.72
C ALA A 307 -5.33 -3.26 -15.53
N VAL A 308 -5.79 -4.49 -15.79
CA VAL A 308 -7.18 -4.91 -15.66
C VAL A 308 -7.24 -6.06 -14.66
N PHE A 309 -8.18 -5.95 -13.73
CA PHE A 309 -8.36 -6.89 -12.63
C PHE A 309 -9.79 -7.42 -12.64
N ASP A 310 -9.95 -8.74 -12.53
CA ASP A 310 -11.24 -9.39 -12.41
C ASP A 310 -11.64 -9.50 -10.93
N CYS A 311 -12.54 -8.62 -10.49
CA CYS A 311 -13.01 -8.55 -9.10
C CYS A 311 -14.35 -9.29 -8.94
N GLY A 312 -14.37 -10.58 -9.28
CA GLY A 312 -15.59 -11.39 -9.17
C GLY A 312 -16.58 -11.14 -10.31
N GLY A 313 -16.08 -10.93 -11.53
CA GLY A 313 -16.86 -10.67 -12.74
C GLY A 313 -16.98 -9.19 -13.09
N THR A 314 -16.72 -8.28 -12.15
CA THR A 314 -16.68 -6.84 -12.41
C THR A 314 -15.24 -6.38 -12.62
N PRO A 315 -14.89 -5.77 -13.76
CA PRO A 315 -13.54 -5.31 -14.02
C PRO A 315 -13.20 -4.04 -13.22
N LEU A 316 -12.05 -4.08 -12.55
CA LEU A 316 -11.34 -2.89 -12.10
C LEU A 316 -10.23 -2.58 -13.12
N VAL A 317 -10.15 -1.34 -13.58
CA VAL A 317 -9.08 -0.90 -14.49
C VAL A 317 -8.23 0.16 -13.81
N PHE A 318 -6.91 0.01 -13.88
CA PHE A 318 -5.98 1.04 -13.46
C PHE A 318 -5.14 1.55 -14.63
N GLU A 319 -5.03 2.87 -14.76
CA GLU A 319 -4.25 3.47 -15.83
C GLU A 319 -3.22 4.46 -15.30
N VAL A 320 -1.98 4.27 -15.74
CA VAL A 320 -0.85 5.15 -15.46
C VAL A 320 -0.46 5.85 -16.75
N ARG A 321 -0.29 7.18 -16.69
CA ARG A 321 0.29 7.99 -17.78
C ARG A 321 1.27 8.99 -17.20
N GLY A 322 2.54 8.81 -17.57
CA GLY A 322 3.63 9.67 -17.15
C GLY A 322 3.91 10.81 -18.12
N LEU A 323 3.65 10.60 -19.41
CA LEU A 323 3.81 11.61 -20.47
C LEU A 323 2.63 12.60 -20.43
N PRO A 324 2.81 13.87 -20.84
CA PRO A 324 1.71 14.82 -20.92
C PRO A 324 0.74 14.45 -22.05
N LYS A 325 -0.35 15.21 -22.19
CA LYS A 325 -1.42 14.92 -23.16
C LYS A 325 -0.95 14.80 -24.62
N ASP A 326 0.14 15.48 -24.98
CA ASP A 326 0.73 15.49 -26.32
C ASP A 326 2.21 15.92 -26.31
N LYS A 327 2.89 15.77 -27.46
CA LYS A 327 4.31 16.13 -27.65
C LYS A 327 4.58 17.61 -27.37
N ALA A 328 3.69 18.50 -27.82
CA ALA A 328 3.86 19.95 -27.64
C ALA A 328 3.93 20.33 -26.15
N SER A 329 3.11 19.68 -25.32
CA SER A 329 3.04 19.89 -23.87
C SER A 329 4.29 19.47 -23.11
N GLN A 330 5.19 18.68 -23.71
CA GLN A 330 6.48 18.29 -23.11
C GLN A 330 7.43 19.47 -22.92
N SER A 331 7.30 20.52 -23.74
CA SER A 331 8.09 21.76 -23.60
C SER A 331 7.45 22.80 -22.67
N GLY A 332 6.20 22.59 -22.26
CA GLY A 332 5.40 23.53 -21.47
C GLY A 332 5.13 23.07 -20.03
N LYS A 333 3.90 23.30 -19.57
CA LYS A 333 3.45 22.99 -18.19
C LYS A 333 3.24 21.50 -17.91
N TRP A 334 3.45 20.61 -18.90
CA TRP A 334 3.11 19.18 -18.82
C TRP A 334 1.65 18.96 -18.43
N GLU A 335 0.74 19.56 -19.18
CA GLU A 335 -0.69 19.31 -19.00
C GLU A 335 -1.02 17.85 -19.29
N MET A 336 -1.73 17.20 -18.37
CA MET A 336 -2.15 15.81 -18.52
C MET A 336 -3.48 15.73 -19.26
N ASP A 337 -3.70 14.60 -19.91
CA ASP A 337 -4.99 14.22 -20.45
C ASP A 337 -6.02 13.97 -19.34
N ARG A 338 -7.28 13.82 -19.74
CA ARG A 338 -8.38 13.54 -18.82
C ARG A 338 -9.29 12.46 -19.38
N PHE A 339 -9.80 11.63 -18.49
CA PHE A 339 -10.87 10.68 -18.75
C PHE A 339 -12.07 11.04 -17.86
N GLU A 340 -13.22 11.32 -18.47
CA GLU A 340 -14.44 11.75 -17.77
C GLU A 340 -14.23 12.93 -16.79
N GLY A 341 -13.30 13.82 -17.15
CA GLY A 341 -12.93 15.00 -16.35
C GLY A 341 -11.83 14.78 -15.31
N GLN A 342 -11.39 13.53 -15.09
CA GLN A 342 -10.34 13.15 -14.14
C GLN A 342 -8.99 12.94 -14.84
N SER A 343 -7.90 13.38 -14.21
CA SER A 343 -6.53 13.00 -14.60
C SER A 343 -5.91 12.08 -13.54
N ILE A 344 -5.96 12.50 -12.29
CA ILE A 344 -5.77 11.62 -11.13
C ILE A 344 -7.09 11.58 -10.38
N GLY A 345 -7.58 10.38 -10.08
CA GLY A 345 -8.87 10.19 -9.44
C GLY A 345 -9.50 8.85 -9.81
N ASN A 346 -10.80 8.74 -9.57
CA ASN A 346 -11.57 7.54 -9.84
C ASN A 346 -12.81 7.86 -10.68
N VAL A 347 -13.20 6.90 -11.51
CA VAL A 347 -14.46 6.91 -12.25
C VAL A 347 -15.09 5.53 -12.14
N ILE A 348 -16.23 5.47 -11.45
CA ILE A 348 -16.98 4.23 -11.19
C ILE A 348 -18.22 4.28 -12.07
N HIS A 349 -18.34 3.36 -13.02
CA HIS A 349 -19.48 3.27 -13.92
C HIS A 349 -20.47 2.22 -13.44
N GLY A 350 -21.75 2.58 -13.39
CA GLY A 350 -22.84 1.66 -13.12
C GLY A 350 -24.04 1.92 -13.99
N GLU A 351 -25.13 1.23 -13.69
CA GLU A 351 -26.38 1.24 -14.48
C GLU A 351 -26.97 2.65 -14.65
N HIS A 352 -26.85 3.50 -13.62
CA HIS A 352 -27.49 4.82 -13.60
C HIS A 352 -26.59 5.97 -14.04
N GLY A 353 -25.31 5.72 -14.34
CA GLY A 353 -24.35 6.75 -14.73
C GLY A 353 -22.96 6.47 -14.17
N MET A 354 -22.31 7.50 -13.62
CA MET A 354 -20.98 7.38 -13.03
C MET A 354 -20.81 8.17 -11.75
N VAL A 355 -20.01 7.66 -10.83
CA VAL A 355 -19.45 8.41 -9.70
C VAL A 355 -18.00 8.77 -10.01
N ARG A 356 -17.61 10.03 -9.77
CA ARG A 356 -16.23 10.47 -9.90
C ARG A 356 -15.70 10.93 -8.56
N VAL A 357 -14.49 10.48 -8.22
CA VAL A 357 -13.79 10.90 -7.01
C VAL A 357 -12.52 11.63 -7.39
N SER A 358 -12.33 12.82 -6.83
CA SER A 358 -11.17 13.65 -7.13
C SER A 358 -9.91 13.21 -6.38
N ASN A 359 -8.74 13.48 -6.95
CA ASN A 359 -7.44 13.26 -6.28
C ASN A 359 -7.25 14.03 -4.97
N SER A 360 -7.94 15.16 -4.76
CA SER A 360 -7.87 15.87 -3.48
C SER A 360 -8.69 15.21 -2.38
N TYR A 361 -9.58 14.28 -2.74
CA TYR A 361 -10.57 13.65 -1.86
C TYR A 361 -11.52 14.65 -1.19
N ASN A 362 -11.52 15.92 -1.62
CA ASN A 362 -12.38 16.95 -1.04
C ASN A 362 -13.72 17.07 -1.77
N TRP A 363 -13.85 16.40 -2.91
CA TRP A 363 -15.13 16.26 -3.60
C TRP A 363 -15.24 14.94 -4.36
N ALA A 364 -16.49 14.49 -4.48
CA ALA A 364 -16.95 13.46 -5.38
C ALA A 364 -18.30 13.88 -5.97
N ASP A 365 -18.69 13.36 -7.12
CA ASP A 365 -20.01 13.63 -7.70
C ASP A 365 -20.61 12.42 -8.42
N PHE A 366 -21.93 12.40 -8.52
CA PHE A 366 -22.70 11.47 -9.34
C PHE A 366 -23.24 12.21 -10.56
N VAL A 367 -22.95 11.66 -11.72
CA VAL A 367 -23.39 12.14 -13.04
C VAL A 367 -24.23 11.03 -13.66
N ASP A 368 -25.44 11.35 -14.09
CA ASP A 368 -26.32 10.36 -14.71
C ASP A 368 -25.89 10.00 -16.14
N ARG A 369 -26.64 9.11 -16.78
CA ARG A 369 -26.40 8.68 -18.18
C ARG A 369 -26.53 9.79 -19.22
N ASP A 370 -27.23 10.88 -18.89
CA ASP A 370 -27.39 12.03 -19.77
C ASP A 370 -26.26 13.05 -19.58
N GLY A 371 -25.28 12.75 -18.73
CA GLY A 371 -24.14 13.62 -18.44
C GLY A 371 -24.48 14.76 -17.48
N VAL A 372 -25.62 14.69 -16.80
CA VAL A 372 -26.08 15.73 -15.86
C VAL A 372 -25.64 15.37 -14.45
N LYS A 373 -25.00 16.33 -13.77
CA LYS A 373 -24.60 16.16 -12.36
C LYS A 373 -25.85 16.20 -11.48
N GLN A 374 -26.14 15.06 -10.84
CA GLN A 374 -27.30 14.90 -9.97
C GLN A 374 -26.96 15.17 -8.50
N GLN A 375 -25.74 14.83 -8.07
CA GLN A 375 -25.31 14.97 -6.68
C GLN A 375 -23.82 15.28 -6.59
N GLU A 376 -23.42 16.02 -5.54
CA GLU A 376 -22.03 16.34 -5.23
C GLU A 376 -21.81 16.24 -3.72
N TRP A 377 -20.74 15.56 -3.32
CA TRP A 377 -20.30 15.43 -1.94
C TRP A 377 -19.02 16.22 -1.73
N LYS A 378 -18.85 16.82 -0.55
CA LYS A 378 -17.70 17.65 -0.20
C LYS A 378 -17.21 17.37 1.21
N GLY A 379 -15.92 17.59 1.42
CA GLY A 379 -15.28 17.50 2.73
C GLY A 379 -14.08 16.57 2.73
N GLY A 380 -13.04 17.00 3.45
CA GLY A 380 -11.83 16.21 3.67
C GLY A 380 -11.95 15.34 4.92
N GLY A 381 -10.79 14.96 5.47
CA GLY A 381 -10.70 14.20 6.71
C GLY A 381 -9.31 14.29 7.32
N ASP A 382 -9.18 13.86 8.58
CA ASP A 382 -7.90 13.76 9.28
C ASP A 382 -7.63 12.30 9.65
N HIS A 383 -6.87 11.63 8.78
CA HIS A 383 -6.52 10.23 8.93
C HIS A 383 -5.56 9.97 10.10
N PHE A 384 -4.78 10.97 10.54
CA PHE A 384 -3.96 10.84 11.75
C PHE A 384 -4.83 10.90 12.99
N ALA A 385 -5.82 11.80 13.01
CA ALA A 385 -6.78 11.91 14.11
C ALA A 385 -7.59 10.62 14.29
N ASN A 386 -8.09 10.02 13.19
CA ASN A 386 -8.82 8.75 13.26
C ASN A 386 -7.94 7.57 13.72
N PHE A 387 -6.67 7.52 13.31
CA PHE A 387 -5.75 6.52 13.85
C PHE A 387 -5.54 6.68 15.36
N ILE A 388 -5.33 7.91 15.84
CA ILE A 388 -5.19 8.18 17.28
C ILE A 388 -6.48 7.89 18.05
N GLU A 389 -7.64 8.13 17.45
CA GLU A 389 -8.94 7.76 18.01
C GLU A 389 -9.03 6.23 18.23
N ALA A 390 -8.64 5.43 17.23
CA ALA A 390 -8.60 3.97 17.35
C ALA A 390 -7.61 3.50 18.42
N VAL A 391 -6.42 4.12 18.51
CA VAL A 391 -5.42 3.84 19.56
C VAL A 391 -5.98 4.14 20.94
N ARG A 392 -6.65 5.28 21.12
CA ARG A 392 -7.28 5.64 22.41
C ARG A 392 -8.41 4.70 22.80
N ALA A 393 -9.17 4.23 21.82
CA ALA A 393 -10.27 3.32 22.02
C ALA A 393 -9.80 1.87 22.29
N ASP A 394 -8.54 1.54 21.99
CA ASP A 394 -8.04 0.16 21.91
C ASP A 394 -8.96 -0.71 21.02
N ASP A 395 -9.44 -0.13 19.91
CA ASP A 395 -10.45 -0.73 19.04
C ASP A 395 -10.09 -0.54 17.55
N PRO A 396 -9.67 -1.61 16.85
CA PRO A 396 -9.32 -1.52 15.43
C PRO A 396 -10.52 -1.24 14.52
N THR A 397 -11.75 -1.47 14.97
CA THR A 397 -12.96 -1.22 14.16
C THR A 397 -13.24 0.27 13.95
N VAL A 398 -12.58 1.14 14.72
CA VAL A 398 -12.64 2.61 14.57
C VAL A 398 -11.84 3.08 13.35
N LEU A 399 -10.90 2.29 12.86
CA LEU A 399 -10.06 2.67 11.71
C LEU A 399 -10.88 2.80 10.43
N ASN A 400 -10.79 3.95 9.78
CA ASN A 400 -11.29 4.10 8.41
C ASN A 400 -10.43 3.35 7.38
N ALA A 401 -9.14 3.13 7.67
CA ALA A 401 -8.15 2.53 6.79
C ALA A 401 -7.36 1.42 7.50
N PRO A 402 -8.00 0.27 7.80
CA PRO A 402 -7.34 -0.85 8.46
C PRO A 402 -6.20 -1.41 7.58
N ILE A 403 -5.24 -2.06 8.22
CA ILE A 403 -4.06 -2.59 7.53
C ILE A 403 -4.40 -3.63 6.45
N GLU A 404 -5.44 -4.45 6.66
CA GLU A 404 -5.93 -5.43 5.68
C GLU A 404 -6.34 -4.78 4.36
N ASP A 405 -7.10 -3.68 4.45
CA ASP A 405 -7.48 -2.92 3.27
C ASP A 405 -6.26 -2.32 2.55
N GLY A 406 -5.27 -1.86 3.33
CA GLY A 406 -3.99 -1.39 2.82
C GLY A 406 -3.18 -2.48 2.12
N HIS A 407 -3.19 -3.70 2.67
CA HIS A 407 -2.54 -4.87 2.10
C HIS A 407 -3.19 -5.23 0.76
N LEU A 408 -4.50 -5.44 0.73
CA LEU A 408 -5.22 -5.80 -0.50
C LEU A 408 -4.98 -4.76 -1.60
N SER A 409 -5.17 -3.48 -1.29
CA SER A 409 -4.97 -2.42 -2.27
C SER A 409 -3.51 -2.36 -2.76
N SER A 410 -2.52 -2.60 -1.89
CA SER A 410 -1.10 -2.68 -2.29
C SER A 410 -0.82 -3.89 -3.17
N ALA A 411 -1.40 -5.04 -2.84
CA ALA A 411 -1.26 -6.28 -3.60
C ALA A 411 -1.83 -6.15 -5.02
N TYR A 412 -2.95 -5.45 -5.21
CA TYR A 412 -3.45 -5.15 -6.56
C TYR A 412 -2.41 -4.37 -7.39
N CYS A 413 -1.75 -3.37 -6.81
CA CYS A 413 -0.66 -2.67 -7.50
C CYS A 413 0.51 -3.61 -7.82
N HIS A 414 0.90 -4.47 -6.87
CA HIS A 414 2.01 -5.41 -7.05
C HIS A 414 1.71 -6.44 -8.14
N LEU A 415 0.49 -6.97 -8.20
CA LEU A 415 0.06 -7.93 -9.22
C LEU A 415 0.02 -7.31 -10.62
N GLY A 416 -0.41 -6.05 -10.73
CA GLY A 416 -0.35 -5.32 -12.01
C GLY A 416 1.08 -5.12 -12.51
N ILE A 417 2.03 -4.88 -11.61
CA ILE A 417 3.46 -4.79 -11.94
C ILE A 417 4.03 -6.17 -12.25
N LEU A 418 3.67 -7.21 -11.49
CA LEU A 418 4.15 -8.57 -11.69
C LEU A 418 3.74 -9.12 -13.06
N SER A 419 2.48 -8.89 -13.46
CA SER A 419 2.00 -9.19 -14.81
C SER A 419 2.90 -8.55 -15.88
N HIS A 420 3.27 -7.28 -15.70
CA HIS A 420 4.20 -6.59 -16.61
C HIS A 420 5.62 -7.18 -16.59
N VAL A 421 6.19 -7.41 -15.41
CA VAL A 421 7.56 -7.93 -15.25
C VAL A 421 7.74 -9.32 -15.88
N LEU A 422 6.71 -10.16 -15.82
CA LEU A 422 6.70 -11.50 -16.42
C LEU A 422 6.25 -11.51 -17.89
N GLY A 423 5.88 -10.36 -18.42
CA GLY A 423 5.41 -10.19 -19.78
C GLY A 423 6.52 -10.20 -20.82
N GLU A 424 6.12 -10.10 -22.08
CA GLU A 424 7.01 -10.08 -23.23
C GLU A 424 6.78 -8.83 -24.08
N GLU A 425 7.83 -8.37 -24.77
CA GLU A 425 7.68 -7.29 -25.75
C GLU A 425 6.71 -7.72 -26.85
N ALA A 426 5.77 -6.84 -27.19
CA ALA A 426 4.70 -7.12 -28.12
C ALA A 426 4.49 -5.94 -29.08
N ALA A 427 4.32 -6.26 -30.36
CA ALA A 427 3.84 -5.30 -31.34
C ALA A 427 2.37 -4.95 -31.05
N PRO A 428 1.89 -3.74 -31.42
CA PRO A 428 0.51 -3.34 -31.17
C PRO A 428 -0.56 -4.31 -31.70
N ALA A 429 -0.31 -4.96 -32.84
CA ALA A 429 -1.21 -5.94 -33.42
C ALA A 429 -1.36 -7.22 -32.56
N ALA A 430 -0.31 -7.62 -31.84
CA ALA A 430 -0.38 -8.75 -30.92
C ALA A 430 -1.22 -8.40 -29.68
N VAL A 431 -1.09 -7.17 -29.16
CA VAL A 431 -1.95 -6.68 -28.07
C VAL A 431 -3.40 -6.56 -28.53
N ASP A 432 -3.64 -6.07 -29.75
CA ASP A 432 -4.99 -6.01 -30.33
C ASP A 432 -5.63 -7.40 -30.39
N ALA A 433 -4.90 -8.40 -30.87
CA ALA A 433 -5.38 -9.78 -30.90
C ALA A 433 -5.67 -10.31 -29.49
N ALA A 434 -4.79 -10.06 -28.53
CA ALA A 434 -4.92 -10.54 -27.15
C ALA A 434 -6.12 -9.92 -26.41
N TRP A 435 -6.40 -8.64 -26.63
CA TRP A 435 -7.39 -7.88 -25.83
C TRP A 435 -8.71 -7.60 -26.56
N SER A 436 -8.81 -7.82 -27.88
CA SER A 436 -10.03 -7.50 -28.66
C SER A 436 -11.33 -8.16 -28.17
N ALA A 437 -11.25 -9.29 -27.46
CA ALA A 437 -12.41 -9.98 -26.91
C ALA A 437 -12.91 -9.39 -25.58
N ASP A 438 -12.08 -8.61 -24.88
CA ASP A 438 -12.42 -7.92 -23.64
C ASP A 438 -12.59 -6.42 -23.93
N ALA A 439 -13.83 -5.97 -24.01
CA ALA A 439 -14.15 -4.58 -24.38
C ALA A 439 -13.53 -3.55 -23.42
N VAL A 440 -13.39 -3.89 -22.14
CA VAL A 440 -12.87 -2.98 -21.11
C VAL A 440 -11.36 -2.85 -21.22
N ALA A 441 -10.66 -3.99 -21.38
CA ALA A 441 -9.23 -4.03 -21.64
C ALA A 441 -8.91 -3.33 -22.97
N PHE A 442 -9.65 -3.66 -24.03
CA PHE A 442 -9.44 -3.11 -25.36
C PHE A 442 -9.65 -1.59 -25.41
N ASP A 443 -10.65 -1.03 -24.70
CA ASP A 443 -10.79 0.43 -24.59
C ASP A 443 -9.58 1.07 -23.90
N GLY A 444 -9.10 0.48 -22.79
CA GLY A 444 -7.90 0.95 -22.09
C GLY A 444 -6.68 0.98 -23.02
N TRP A 445 -6.46 -0.12 -23.74
CA TRP A 445 -5.38 -0.21 -24.72
C TRP A 445 -5.52 0.79 -25.87
N ARG A 446 -6.72 0.94 -26.45
CA ARG A 446 -6.98 1.92 -27.51
C ARG A 446 -6.66 3.34 -27.06
N ARG A 447 -7.04 3.71 -25.84
CA ARG A 447 -6.73 5.04 -25.28
C ARG A 447 -5.26 5.20 -24.93
N MET A 448 -4.59 4.14 -24.49
CA MET A 448 -3.13 4.13 -24.31
C MET A 448 -2.42 4.37 -25.64
N LYS A 449 -2.79 3.67 -26.72
CA LYS A 449 -2.25 3.92 -28.07
C LYS A 449 -2.44 5.37 -28.50
N ALA A 450 -3.65 5.90 -28.40
CA ALA A 450 -3.94 7.29 -28.76
C ALA A 450 -3.07 8.30 -27.97
N HIS A 451 -2.81 8.02 -26.69
CA HIS A 451 -1.93 8.85 -25.85
C HIS A 451 -0.45 8.79 -26.29
N LEU A 452 0.03 7.61 -26.66
CA LEU A 452 1.39 7.40 -27.14
C LEU A 452 1.58 8.04 -28.52
N ASP A 453 0.59 7.90 -29.41
CA ASP A 453 0.56 8.54 -30.73
C ASP A 453 0.60 10.07 -30.60
N ALA A 454 -0.20 10.65 -29.68
CA ALA A 454 -0.19 12.09 -29.41
C ALA A 454 1.17 12.60 -28.88
N ASN A 455 1.99 11.71 -28.32
CA ASN A 455 3.35 12.00 -27.86
C ASN A 455 4.42 11.61 -28.87
N GLU A 456 4.02 11.14 -30.06
CA GLU A 456 4.91 10.67 -31.13
C GLU A 456 5.87 9.56 -30.66
N VAL A 457 5.38 8.65 -29.81
CA VAL A 457 6.17 7.51 -29.35
C VAL A 457 6.17 6.42 -30.43
N ASP A 458 7.36 6.10 -30.94
CA ASP A 458 7.54 5.00 -31.90
C ASP A 458 7.56 3.64 -31.18
N LEU A 459 6.44 2.92 -31.26
CA LEU A 459 6.29 1.57 -30.70
C LEU A 459 7.04 0.48 -31.48
N GLY A 460 7.58 0.78 -32.66
CA GLY A 460 8.54 -0.09 -33.34
C GLY A 460 9.94 0.01 -32.74
N ALA A 461 10.31 1.19 -32.22
CA ALA A 461 11.60 1.43 -31.57
C ALA A 461 11.57 1.16 -30.06
N THR A 462 10.43 1.35 -29.39
CA THR A 462 10.22 1.04 -27.98
C THR A 462 8.91 0.27 -27.83
N PRO A 463 8.94 -1.06 -27.99
CA PRO A 463 7.73 -1.87 -27.93
C PRO A 463 7.09 -1.79 -26.54
N VAL A 464 5.78 -2.04 -26.50
CA VAL A 464 5.08 -2.26 -25.24
C VAL A 464 5.37 -3.67 -24.75
N THR A 465 5.26 -3.89 -23.44
CA THR A 465 5.22 -5.22 -22.85
C THR A 465 3.76 -5.65 -22.71
N LEU A 466 3.39 -6.75 -23.35
CA LEU A 466 2.15 -7.46 -23.05
C LEU A 466 2.43 -8.34 -21.83
N GLY A 467 1.79 -7.98 -20.72
CA GLY A 467 1.94 -8.67 -19.44
C GLY A 467 1.40 -10.09 -19.49
N ARG A 468 2.01 -10.96 -18.68
CA ARG A 468 1.54 -12.32 -18.48
C ARG A 468 0.25 -12.30 -17.66
N THR A 469 -0.81 -12.93 -18.18
CA THR A 469 -2.07 -13.11 -17.43
C THR A 469 -1.82 -13.90 -16.15
N LEU A 470 -2.12 -13.30 -15.00
CA LEU A 470 -2.01 -13.95 -13.70
C LEU A 470 -3.39 -14.39 -13.23
N ARG A 471 -3.54 -15.66 -12.82
CA ARG A 471 -4.76 -16.17 -12.16
C ARG A 471 -4.45 -16.40 -10.69
N VAL A 472 -4.90 -15.49 -9.82
CA VAL A 472 -4.46 -15.44 -8.43
C VAL A 472 -5.47 -16.13 -7.53
N THR A 473 -4.99 -16.85 -6.51
CA THR A 473 -5.85 -17.39 -5.45
C THR A 473 -6.51 -16.25 -4.67
N PRO A 474 -7.70 -16.44 -4.07
CA PRO A 474 -8.36 -15.39 -3.28
C PRO A 474 -7.50 -14.82 -2.14
N SER A 475 -6.65 -15.65 -1.53
CA SER A 475 -5.69 -15.28 -0.47
C SER A 475 -4.44 -14.57 -1.00
N GLY A 476 -4.12 -14.66 -2.29
CA GLY A 476 -2.90 -14.07 -2.85
C GLY A 476 -1.62 -14.82 -2.55
N ASP A 477 -1.71 -16.06 -2.08
CA ASP A 477 -0.56 -16.92 -1.77
C ASP A 477 0.00 -17.65 -3.00
N ALA A 478 -0.75 -17.71 -4.11
CA ALA A 478 -0.32 -18.41 -5.31
C ALA A 478 -0.92 -17.84 -6.60
N VAL A 479 -0.18 -18.04 -7.70
CA VAL A 479 -0.68 -17.89 -9.07
C VAL A 479 -0.92 -19.29 -9.65
N VAL A 480 -2.17 -19.59 -9.97
CA VAL A 480 -2.62 -20.91 -10.40
C VAL A 480 -1.93 -21.33 -11.70
N GLY A 481 -1.13 -22.39 -11.62
CA GLY A 481 -0.40 -22.95 -12.76
C GLY A 481 0.87 -22.19 -13.15
N ASP A 482 1.28 -21.18 -12.37
CA ASP A 482 2.49 -20.40 -12.63
C ASP A 482 3.42 -20.39 -11.39
N PRO A 483 4.36 -21.35 -11.27
CA PRO A 483 5.28 -21.43 -10.15
C PRO A 483 6.31 -20.29 -10.12
N GLU A 484 6.65 -19.72 -11.28
CA GLU A 484 7.56 -18.56 -11.36
C GLU A 484 6.89 -17.33 -10.76
N ALA A 485 5.66 -17.02 -11.20
CA ALA A 485 4.90 -15.91 -10.65
C ALA A 485 4.60 -16.10 -9.16
N THR A 486 4.27 -17.32 -8.74
CA THR A 486 4.05 -17.66 -7.33
C THR A 486 5.29 -17.37 -6.48
N ALA A 487 6.48 -17.74 -6.94
CA ALA A 487 7.72 -17.46 -6.21
C ALA A 487 8.00 -15.95 -6.07
N MET A 488 7.51 -15.12 -6.99
CA MET A 488 7.67 -13.66 -6.97
C MET A 488 6.66 -12.93 -6.08
N LEU A 489 5.64 -13.62 -5.55
CA LEU A 489 4.74 -13.07 -4.53
C LEU A 489 5.44 -12.91 -3.17
N VAL A 490 6.56 -13.60 -2.98
CA VAL A 490 7.30 -13.74 -1.72
C VAL A 490 8.64 -13.00 -1.78
N ARG A 491 9.03 -12.35 -0.67
CA ARG A 491 10.36 -11.75 -0.56
C ARG A 491 11.38 -12.75 0.01
N ASN A 492 12.55 -12.79 -0.64
CA ASN A 492 13.78 -13.33 -0.03
C ASN A 492 14.53 -12.22 0.71
N ALA A 493 14.20 -12.00 1.99
CA ALA A 493 14.77 -10.93 2.80
C ALA A 493 16.24 -11.21 3.16
N ARG A 494 17.05 -10.15 3.23
CA ARG A 494 18.42 -10.24 3.76
C ARG A 494 18.40 -10.58 5.25
N ALA A 495 19.30 -11.45 5.69
CA ALA A 495 19.33 -11.97 7.07
C ALA A 495 19.20 -10.92 8.21
N PRO A 496 19.90 -9.76 8.21
CA PRO A 496 19.76 -8.76 9.30
C PRO A 496 18.44 -7.96 9.25
N TYR A 497 17.63 -8.20 8.23
CA TYR A 497 16.39 -7.50 7.90
C TYR A 497 15.23 -8.49 7.67
N ALA A 498 15.38 -9.75 8.11
CA ALA A 498 14.29 -10.72 8.10
C ALA A 498 13.23 -10.32 9.13
N PHE A 499 11.97 -10.62 8.82
CA PHE A 499 10.80 -10.30 9.63
C PHE A 499 9.70 -11.31 9.40
#